data_AF-A0A1G6YFL2-F1
#
_entry.id   AF-A0A1G6YFL2-F1
#
_cell.length_a   1.000
_cell.length_b   1.000
_cell.length_c   1.000
_cell.angle_alpha   90.00
_cell.angle_beta   90.00
_cell.angle_gamma   90.00
#
_symmetry.space_group_name_H-M   'P 1'
#
loop_
_entity.id
_entity.type
_entity.pdbx_description
1 polymer ?
#
loop_
_entity_poly.entity_id
_entity_poly.type
_entity_poly.pdbx_seq_one_letter_code
_entity_poly.pdbx_strand_id
1 'polypeptide(L)'
;MVAKSVPLSVRLSREDAEFIAGLKAGDAVTMSEKVRALVSEARLKALRGDTFEGVVEQTEDTLAPLKQALDRLEQDEGVRSALLRALIVALPRILAELEAADVDGDPPILESLTDLEAGAARRVKDLLDQLARLSVTKEAPTLDPCIMRKTIAEPLTELIDIIKANPNSGE
;
A
#
# COMPACT_ATOMS: atom_id res chain seq x y z
N MET A 1 -27.86 1.48 -24.17
CA MET A 1 -27.41 2.17 -25.41
C MET A 1 -26.05 1.59 -25.80
N VAL A 2 -25.92 1.01 -27.00
CA VAL A 2 -24.63 0.48 -27.49
C VAL A 2 -23.74 1.67 -27.83
N ALA A 3 -22.68 1.89 -27.05
CA ALA A 3 -21.72 2.96 -27.31
C ALA A 3 -21.05 2.71 -28.67
N LYS A 4 -21.22 3.62 -29.63
CA LYS A 4 -20.53 3.55 -30.92
C LYS A 4 -19.03 3.73 -30.70
N SER A 5 -18.22 2.78 -31.19
CA SER A 5 -16.76 2.88 -31.18
C SER A 5 -16.30 4.03 -32.07
N VAL A 6 -15.47 4.93 -31.53
CA VAL A 6 -14.83 6.01 -32.29
C VAL A 6 -13.45 5.52 -32.75
N PRO A 7 -13.10 5.63 -34.05
CA PRO A 7 -11.79 5.20 -34.53
C PRO A 7 -10.68 6.11 -33.97
N LEU A 8 -9.64 5.48 -33.41
CA LEU A 8 -8.46 6.17 -32.88
C LEU A 8 -7.26 5.86 -33.79
N SER A 9 -6.65 6.91 -34.36
CA SER A 9 -5.44 6.79 -35.18
C SER A 9 -4.25 7.40 -34.43
N VAL A 10 -3.26 6.57 -34.10
CA VAL A 10 -2.09 6.96 -33.30
C VAL A 10 -0.82 6.48 -33.99
N ARG A 11 0.24 7.29 -33.93
CA ARG A 11 1.58 6.90 -34.36
C ARG A 11 2.36 6.44 -33.13
N LEU A 12 2.83 5.20 -33.17
CA LEU A 12 3.64 4.62 -32.11
C LEU A 12 5.07 4.43 -32.62
N SER A 13 6.04 4.48 -31.70
CA SER A 13 7.38 4.00 -32.02
C SER A 13 7.34 2.48 -32.27
N ARG A 14 8.38 1.95 -32.92
CA ARG A 14 8.50 0.51 -33.14
C ARG A 14 8.53 -0.26 -31.82
N GLU A 15 9.25 0.26 -30.82
CA GLU A 15 9.35 -0.35 -29.49
C GLU A 15 7.99 -0.40 -28.78
N ASP A 16 7.22 0.69 -28.81
CA ASP A 16 5.89 0.72 -28.18
C ASP A 16 4.91 -0.25 -28.86
N ALA A 17 4.99 -0.36 -30.19
CA ALA A 17 4.15 -1.27 -30.95
C ALA A 17 4.49 -2.74 -30.64
N GLU A 18 5.79 -3.07 -30.54
CA GLU A 18 6.25 -4.41 -30.16
C GLU A 18 5.87 -4.74 -28.70
N PHE A 19 5.97 -3.78 -27.79
CA PHE A 19 5.54 -3.93 -26.40
C PHE A 19 4.03 -4.25 -26.30
N ILE A 20 3.18 -3.47 -26.98
CA ILE A 20 1.74 -3.71 -26.99
C ILE A 20 1.40 -5.04 -27.66
N ALA A 21 2.13 -5.43 -28.71
CA ALA A 21 1.96 -6.73 -29.36
C ALA A 21 2.32 -7.89 -28.42
N GLY A 22 3.32 -7.73 -27.54
CA GLY A 22 3.75 -8.73 -26.57
C GLY A 22 2.86 -8.85 -25.32
N LEU A 23 2.02 -7.85 -25.03
CA LEU A 23 1.16 -7.82 -23.85
C LEU A 23 0.14 -8.97 -23.83
N LYS A 24 0.02 -9.63 -22.68
CA LYS A 24 -1.03 -10.63 -22.40
C LYS A 24 -2.15 -9.93 -21.63
N ALA A 25 -3.15 -9.43 -22.35
CA ALA A 25 -4.28 -8.70 -21.78
C ALA A 25 -5.57 -9.55 -21.86
N GLY A 26 -5.64 -10.61 -21.03
CA GLY A 26 -6.75 -11.56 -21.05
C GLY A 26 -6.85 -12.31 -22.39
N ASP A 27 -8.06 -12.33 -22.97
CA ASP A 27 -8.35 -12.97 -24.26
C ASP A 27 -8.06 -12.07 -25.48
N ALA A 28 -7.46 -10.89 -25.28
CA ALA A 28 -7.18 -9.95 -26.37
C ALA A 28 -6.07 -10.46 -27.30
N VAL A 29 -6.44 -10.72 -28.56
CA VAL A 29 -5.51 -11.25 -29.58
C VAL A 29 -5.02 -10.13 -30.50
N THR A 30 -5.92 -9.22 -30.90
CA THR A 30 -5.59 -8.14 -31.84
C THR A 30 -5.01 -6.91 -31.14
N MET A 31 -4.19 -6.13 -31.84
CA MET A 31 -3.64 -4.86 -31.31
C MET A 31 -4.74 -3.93 -30.80
N SER A 32 -5.85 -3.79 -31.54
CA SER A 32 -6.98 -2.95 -31.13
C SER A 32 -7.72 -3.48 -29.91
N GLU A 33 -7.75 -4.79 -29.66
CA GLU A 33 -8.28 -5.37 -28.41
C GLU A 33 -7.33 -5.12 -27.24
N LYS A 34 -6.01 -5.26 -27.45
CA LYS A 34 -5.01 -4.99 -26.41
C LYS A 34 -5.00 -3.53 -26.00
N VAL A 35 -5.10 -2.60 -26.95
CA VAL A 35 -5.24 -1.17 -26.63
C VAL A 35 -6.55 -0.91 -25.87
N ARG A 36 -7.66 -1.53 -26.26
CA ARG A 36 -8.91 -1.41 -25.48
C ARG A 36 -8.76 -1.97 -24.07
N ALA A 37 -8.10 -3.11 -23.90
CA ALA A 37 -7.84 -3.70 -22.59
C ALA A 37 -6.98 -2.78 -21.71
N LEU A 38 -5.91 -2.20 -22.27
CA LEU A 38 -5.08 -1.20 -21.58
C LEU A 38 -5.88 0.04 -21.18
N VAL A 39 -6.73 0.56 -22.07
CA VAL A 39 -7.59 1.71 -21.75
C VAL A 39 -8.62 1.35 -20.67
N SER A 40 -9.21 0.16 -20.73
CA SER A 40 -10.12 -0.34 -19.70
C SER A 40 -9.42 -0.51 -18.35
N GLU A 41 -8.19 -1.03 -18.34
CA GLU A 41 -7.36 -1.16 -17.14
C GLU A 41 -6.97 0.20 -16.58
N ALA A 42 -6.51 1.14 -17.44
CA ALA A 42 -6.19 2.50 -17.05
C ALA A 42 -7.43 3.24 -16.51
N ARG A 43 -8.61 3.00 -17.09
CA ARG A 43 -9.87 3.57 -16.62
C ARG A 43 -10.30 2.97 -15.29
N LEU A 44 -10.13 1.65 -15.10
CA LEU A 44 -10.37 0.98 -13.83
C LEU A 44 -9.41 1.49 -12.75
N LYS A 45 -8.13 1.67 -13.08
CA LYS A 45 -7.12 2.27 -12.19
C LYS A 45 -7.49 3.71 -11.85
N ALA A 46 -7.92 4.52 -12.80
CA ALA A 46 -8.38 5.87 -12.55
C ALA A 46 -9.66 5.91 -11.69
N LEU A 47 -10.60 4.97 -11.88
CA LEU A 47 -11.82 4.87 -11.08
C LEU A 47 -11.60 4.28 -9.68
N ARG A 48 -10.59 3.42 -9.51
CA ARG A 48 -10.20 2.79 -8.23
C ARG A 48 -9.22 3.66 -7.44
N GLY A 49 -8.43 4.50 -8.11
CA GLY A 49 -7.41 5.35 -7.50
C GLY A 49 -7.97 6.50 -6.66
N ASP A 50 -9.27 6.77 -6.74
CA ASP A 50 -9.92 7.86 -6.00
C ASP A 50 -10.75 7.38 -4.80
N THR A 51 -10.91 6.07 -4.59
CA THR A 51 -11.65 5.52 -3.44
C THR A 51 -10.76 4.73 -2.52
N PHE A 52 -11.05 4.82 -1.22
CA PHE A 52 -10.31 4.11 -0.18
C PHE A 52 -10.17 2.61 -0.50
N GLU A 53 -11.28 1.95 -0.82
CA GLU A 53 -11.29 0.52 -1.14
C GLU A 53 -10.47 0.19 -2.39
N GLY A 54 -10.50 1.05 -3.41
CA GLY A 54 -9.77 0.81 -4.65
C GLY A 54 -8.26 0.90 -4.48
N VAL A 55 -7.77 1.84 -3.67
CA VAL A 55 -6.34 1.95 -3.32
C VAL A 55 -5.89 0.77 -2.45
N VAL A 56 -6.74 0.30 -1.52
CA VAL A 56 -6.44 -0.91 -0.73
C VAL A 56 -6.27 -2.11 -1.65
N GLU A 57 -7.24 -2.39 -2.53
CA GLU A 57 -7.19 -3.52 -3.46
C GLU A 57 -5.93 -3.45 -4.35
N GLN A 58 -5.63 -2.28 -4.92
CA GLN A 58 -4.48 -2.09 -5.79
C GLN A 58 -3.14 -2.31 -5.05
N THR A 59 -3.06 -1.85 -3.80
CA THR A 59 -1.86 -2.06 -2.98
C THR A 59 -1.73 -3.52 -2.58
N GLU A 60 -2.84 -4.19 -2.23
CA GLU A 60 -2.85 -5.62 -1.92
C GLU A 60 -2.40 -6.47 -3.12
N ASP A 61 -2.86 -6.15 -4.33
CA ASP A 61 -2.41 -6.79 -5.57
C ASP A 61 -0.90 -6.61 -5.77
N THR A 62 -0.38 -5.42 -5.47
CA THR A 62 1.06 -5.11 -5.55
C THR A 62 1.87 -5.91 -4.52
N LEU A 63 1.33 -6.12 -3.33
CA LEU A 63 1.97 -6.88 -2.25
C LEU A 63 1.73 -8.40 -2.34
N ALA A 64 0.83 -8.86 -3.23
CA ALA A 64 0.47 -10.27 -3.37
C ALA A 64 1.69 -11.19 -3.62
N PRO A 65 2.68 -10.84 -4.48
CA PRO A 65 3.87 -11.67 -4.67
C PRO A 65 4.70 -11.83 -3.39
N LEU A 66 4.83 -10.76 -2.59
CA LEU A 66 5.53 -10.80 -1.30
C LEU A 66 4.80 -11.69 -0.30
N LYS A 67 3.46 -11.55 -0.21
CA LYS A 67 2.63 -12.41 0.63
C LYS A 67 2.78 -13.89 0.25
N GLN A 68 2.75 -14.21 -1.04
CA GLN A 68 2.94 -15.58 -1.53
C GLN A 68 4.34 -16.12 -1.24
N ALA A 69 5.38 -15.31 -1.40
CA ALA A 69 6.75 -15.70 -1.06
C ALA A 69 6.89 -15.98 0.44
N LEU A 70 6.27 -15.14 1.28
CA LEU A 70 6.25 -15.34 2.72
C LEU A 70 5.48 -16.61 3.10
N ASP A 71 4.28 -16.81 2.56
CA ASP A 71 3.48 -18.00 2.84
C ASP A 71 4.23 -19.31 2.50
N ARG A 72 5.00 -19.33 1.40
CA ARG A 72 5.86 -20.47 1.04
C ARG A 72 6.98 -20.68 2.05
N LEU A 73 7.74 -19.61 2.37
CA LEU A 73 8.82 -19.68 3.35
C LEU A 73 8.32 -20.20 4.72
N GLU A 74 7.17 -19.70 5.18
CA GLU A 74 6.61 -20.11 6.46
C GLU A 74 6.10 -21.56 6.47
N GLN A 75 5.65 -22.06 5.33
CA GLN A 75 5.25 -23.47 5.17
C GLN A 75 6.46 -24.40 5.11
N ASP A 76 7.50 -24.02 4.37
CA ASP A 76 8.67 -24.87 4.11
C ASP A 76 9.60 -24.95 5.33
N GLU A 77 9.83 -23.83 6.02
CA GLU A 77 10.81 -23.74 7.11
C GLU A 77 10.17 -23.68 8.51
N GLY A 78 8.84 -23.55 8.60
CA GLY A 78 8.12 -23.44 9.88
C GLY A 78 8.39 -22.15 10.66
N VAL A 79 9.10 -21.20 10.06
CA VAL A 79 9.36 -19.86 10.61
C VAL A 79 8.15 -18.96 10.32
N ARG A 80 7.91 -17.92 11.11
CA ARG A 80 6.86 -16.91 10.83
C ARG A 80 7.41 -15.50 10.89
N SER A 81 6.89 -14.60 10.06
CA SER A 81 7.23 -13.17 10.10
C SER A 81 6.01 -12.31 10.37
N ALA A 82 5.67 -12.15 11.65
CA ALA A 82 4.60 -11.26 12.10
C ALA A 82 4.86 -9.80 11.74
N LEU A 83 6.12 -9.36 11.65
CA LEU A 83 6.48 -8.02 11.18
C LEU A 83 6.03 -7.81 9.73
N LEU A 84 6.45 -8.69 8.82
CA LEU A 84 6.09 -8.57 7.41
C LEU A 84 4.58 -8.72 7.22
N ARG A 85 3.92 -9.62 7.97
CA ARG A 85 2.47 -9.77 7.94
C ARG A 85 1.74 -8.51 8.43
N ALA A 86 2.21 -7.87 9.50
CA ALA A 86 1.64 -6.62 9.99
C ALA A 86 1.76 -5.51 8.94
N LEU A 87 2.92 -5.40 8.27
CA LEU A 87 3.13 -4.41 7.21
C LEU A 87 2.25 -4.67 5.98
N ILE A 88 2.12 -5.93 5.55
CA ILE A 88 1.25 -6.31 4.42
C ILE A 88 -0.21 -5.89 4.67
N VAL A 89 -0.67 -5.92 5.92
CA VAL A 89 -2.05 -5.54 6.30
C VAL A 89 -2.19 -4.02 6.53
N ALA A 90 -1.20 -3.38 7.15
CA ALA A 90 -1.29 -1.98 7.54
C ALA A 90 -1.01 -1.02 6.36
N LEU A 91 -0.03 -1.33 5.50
CA LEU A 91 0.40 -0.43 4.42
C LEU A 91 -0.73 -0.08 3.44
N PRO A 92 -1.53 -1.05 2.92
CA PRO A 92 -2.65 -0.72 2.02
C PRO A 92 -3.60 0.30 2.62
N ARG A 93 -3.88 0.20 3.92
CA ARG A 93 -4.83 1.09 4.61
C ARG A 93 -4.25 2.48 4.85
N ILE A 94 -2.95 2.58 5.11
CA ILE A 94 -2.26 3.86 5.27
C ILE A 94 -2.22 4.58 3.93
N LEU A 95 -1.82 3.88 2.86
CA LEU A 95 -1.78 4.47 1.51
C LEU A 95 -3.16 4.89 1.03
N ALA A 96 -4.18 4.06 1.27
CA ALA A 96 -5.55 4.40 0.92
C ALA A 96 -6.07 5.65 1.65
N GLU A 97 -5.67 5.88 2.90
CA GLU A 97 -6.02 7.12 3.61
C GLU A 97 -5.39 8.35 2.93
N LEU A 98 -4.14 8.23 2.48
CA LEU A 98 -3.38 9.33 1.88
C LEU A 98 -3.82 9.62 0.45
N GLU A 99 -4.12 8.59 -0.34
CA GLU A 99 -4.47 8.72 -1.75
C GLU A 99 -5.96 9.03 -1.96
N ALA A 100 -6.86 8.50 -1.13
CA ALA A 100 -8.29 8.80 -1.23
C ALA A 100 -8.68 10.13 -0.55
N ALA A 101 -7.71 10.90 -0.07
CA ALA A 101 -7.96 12.20 0.53
C ALA A 101 -8.41 13.20 -0.54
N ASP A 102 -9.61 13.75 -0.37
CA ASP A 102 -10.12 14.80 -1.25
C ASP A 102 -9.57 16.16 -0.79
N VAL A 103 -8.46 16.57 -1.41
CA VAL A 103 -7.77 17.84 -1.11
C VAL A 103 -8.31 19.01 -1.94
N ASP A 104 -9.00 18.71 -3.05
CA ASP A 104 -9.49 19.69 -4.03
C ASP A 104 -11.02 19.91 -3.97
N GLY A 105 -11.74 19.15 -3.13
CA GLY A 105 -13.18 19.22 -2.92
C GLY A 105 -13.67 20.24 -1.88
N ASP A 106 -14.93 20.10 -1.49
CA ASP A 106 -15.60 20.81 -0.38
C ASP A 106 -15.79 19.77 0.73
N PRO A 107 -15.17 19.87 1.93
CA PRO A 107 -14.87 21.08 2.73
C PRO A 107 -13.54 21.80 2.44
N PRO A 108 -13.28 22.98 3.07
CA PRO A 108 -12.04 23.73 2.90
C PRO A 108 -10.79 22.89 3.17
N ILE A 109 -9.74 23.11 2.37
CA ILE A 109 -8.47 22.36 2.42
C ILE A 109 -7.89 22.15 3.83
N LEU A 110 -8.02 23.13 4.73
CA LEU A 110 -7.51 23.01 6.10
C LEU A 110 -8.28 21.95 6.91
N GLU A 111 -9.60 21.89 6.76
CA GLU A 111 -10.45 20.90 7.42
C GLU A 111 -10.17 19.51 6.87
N SER A 112 -10.13 19.36 5.53
CA SER A 112 -9.77 18.10 4.86
C SER A 112 -8.39 17.59 5.27
N LEU A 113 -7.39 18.47 5.39
CA LEU A 113 -6.05 18.09 5.84
C LEU A 113 -5.99 17.75 7.33
N THR A 114 -6.80 18.40 8.17
CA THR A 114 -6.89 18.08 9.61
C THR A 114 -7.51 16.70 9.82
N ASP A 115 -8.59 16.39 9.09
CA ASP A 115 -9.24 15.08 9.15
C ASP A 115 -8.32 13.98 8.61
N LEU A 116 -7.60 14.26 7.52
CA LEU A 116 -6.57 13.38 6.97
C LEU A 116 -5.46 13.12 7.98
N GLU A 117 -4.94 14.16 8.65
CA GLU A 117 -3.91 14.03 9.68
C GLU A 117 -4.39 13.14 10.82
N ALA A 118 -5.62 13.36 11.31
CA ALA A 118 -6.20 12.55 12.37
C ALA A 118 -6.40 11.08 11.96
N GLY A 119 -6.85 10.83 10.73
CA GLY A 119 -7.01 9.50 10.14
C GLY A 119 -5.68 8.76 10.00
N ALA A 120 -4.69 9.42 9.39
CA ALA A 120 -3.34 8.88 9.23
C ALA A 120 -2.68 8.60 10.59
N ALA A 121 -2.77 9.53 11.54
CA ALA A 121 -2.23 9.35 12.88
C ALA A 121 -2.84 8.14 13.61
N ARG A 122 -4.15 7.91 13.46
CA ARG A 122 -4.83 6.75 14.04
C ARG A 122 -4.30 5.43 13.46
N ARG A 123 -4.13 5.34 12.14
CA ARG A 123 -3.61 4.13 11.47
C ARG A 123 -2.14 3.87 11.81
N VAL A 124 -1.32 4.92 11.84
CA VAL A 124 0.08 4.83 12.26
C VAL A 124 0.17 4.40 13.72
N LYS A 125 -0.66 4.94 14.61
CA LYS A 125 -0.74 4.50 16.00
C LYS A 125 -1.08 3.01 16.10
N ASP A 126 -2.05 2.52 15.34
CA ASP A 126 -2.43 1.10 15.39
C ASP A 126 -1.31 0.18 14.90
N LEU A 127 -0.56 0.60 13.86
CA LEU A 127 0.66 -0.09 13.44
C LEU A 127 1.72 -0.05 14.54
N LEU A 128 1.95 1.10 15.17
CA LEU A 128 2.91 1.23 16.26
C LEU A 128 2.53 0.35 17.47
N ASP A 129 1.24 0.24 17.84
CA ASP A 129 0.78 -0.67 18.91
C ASP A 129 1.08 -2.13 18.55
N GLN A 130 0.84 -2.53 17.30
CA GLN A 130 1.17 -3.88 16.82
C GLN A 130 2.68 -4.13 16.87
N LEU A 131 3.50 -3.19 16.41
CA LEU A 131 4.96 -3.30 16.43
C LEU A 131 5.52 -3.31 17.87
N ALA A 132 4.95 -2.51 18.77
CA ALA A 132 5.32 -2.49 20.18
C ALA A 132 4.97 -3.82 20.87
N ARG A 133 3.81 -4.41 20.59
CA ARG A 133 3.46 -5.75 21.10
C ARG A 133 4.44 -6.81 20.62
N LEU A 134 4.88 -6.72 19.36
CA LEU A 134 5.88 -7.62 18.78
C LEU A 134 7.29 -7.39 19.36
N SER A 135 7.61 -6.19 19.85
CA SER A 135 8.94 -5.90 20.41
C SER A 135 9.08 -6.29 21.88
N VAL A 136 7.97 -6.38 22.63
CA VAL A 136 7.96 -6.74 24.07
C VAL A 136 7.98 -8.26 24.29
N THR A 137 7.57 -9.07 23.32
CA THR A 137 7.62 -10.54 23.45
C THR A 137 9.05 -11.07 23.28
N LYS A 138 9.47 -11.98 24.18
CA LYS A 138 10.82 -12.58 24.16
C LYS A 138 11.10 -13.42 22.91
N GLU A 139 10.04 -13.94 22.29
CA GLU A 139 10.03 -14.73 21.06
C GLU A 139 9.10 -14.04 20.06
N ALA A 140 9.53 -12.90 19.52
CA ALA A 140 8.83 -12.31 18.40
C ALA A 140 8.92 -13.29 17.22
N PRO A 141 7.79 -13.72 16.62
CA PRO A 141 7.82 -14.53 15.42
C PRO A 141 8.25 -13.65 14.25
N THR A 142 9.55 -13.39 14.14
CA THR A 142 10.21 -12.67 13.07
C THR A 142 11.31 -13.54 12.49
N LEU A 143 11.64 -13.32 11.20
CA LEU A 143 12.71 -14.09 10.53
C LEU A 143 14.06 -13.95 11.24
N ASP A 144 14.33 -12.76 11.79
CA ASP A 144 15.41 -12.52 12.75
C ASP A 144 14.80 -12.14 14.11
N PRO A 145 14.97 -12.95 15.16
CA PRO A 145 14.45 -12.66 16.50
C PRO A 145 15.03 -11.37 17.14
N CYS A 146 16.19 -10.91 16.69
CA CYS A 146 16.83 -9.70 17.23
C CYS A 146 16.38 -8.40 16.56
N ILE A 147 15.78 -8.47 15.37
CA ILE A 147 15.52 -7.28 14.54
C ILE A 147 14.56 -6.29 15.22
N MET A 148 13.52 -6.80 15.88
CA MET A 148 12.55 -5.97 16.61
C MET A 148 13.19 -5.29 17.81
N ARG A 149 14.13 -5.96 18.49
CA ARG A 149 14.80 -5.42 19.68
C ARG A 149 15.77 -4.30 19.30
N LYS A 150 16.63 -4.55 18.31
CA LYS A 150 17.65 -3.59 17.86
C LYS A 150 17.04 -2.37 17.15
N THR A 151 16.05 -2.59 16.29
CA THR A 151 15.55 -1.53 15.41
C THR A 151 14.41 -0.74 16.04
N ILE A 152 13.61 -1.36 16.92
CA ILE A 152 12.41 -0.73 17.48
C ILE A 152 12.50 -0.59 19.00
N ALA A 153 12.79 -1.65 19.75
CA ALA A 153 12.71 -1.59 21.21
C ALA A 153 13.76 -0.66 21.85
N GLU A 154 15.04 -0.77 21.46
CA GLU A 154 16.14 0.01 22.02
C GLU A 154 15.95 1.53 21.78
N PRO A 155 15.74 2.02 20.54
CA PRO A 155 15.55 3.45 20.30
C PRO A 155 14.27 4.02 20.95
N LEU A 156 13.20 3.23 20.99
CA LEU A 156 11.92 3.68 21.54
C LEU A 156 11.99 3.77 23.07
N THR A 157 12.78 2.92 23.72
CA THR A 157 13.06 3.03 25.16
C THR A 157 13.87 4.29 25.47
N GLU A 158 14.87 4.60 24.66
CA GLU A 158 15.67 5.83 24.78
C GLU A 158 14.78 7.08 24.65
N LEU A 159 13.89 7.11 23.65
CA LEU A 159 12.92 8.20 23.49
C LEU A 159 11.96 8.33 24.67
N ILE A 160 11.46 7.20 25.21
CA ILE A 160 10.59 7.20 26.39
C ILE A 160 11.34 7.77 27.60
N ASP A 161 12.60 7.42 27.79
CA ASP A 161 13.40 7.91 28.91
C ASP A 161 13.70 9.41 28.77
N ILE A 162 13.92 9.91 27.55
CA ILE A 162 14.04 11.34 27.25
C ILE A 162 12.72 12.08 27.55
N ILE A 163 11.57 11.55 27.13
CA ILE A 163 10.26 12.14 27.40
C ILE A 163 9.96 12.17 28.90
N LYS A 164 10.28 11.09 29.63
CA LYS A 164 10.16 11.05 31.10
C LYS A 164 11.08 12.06 31.78
N ALA A 165 12.27 12.31 31.22
CA ALA A 165 13.21 13.29 31.72
C ALA A 165 12.76 14.75 31.42
N ASN A 166 11.97 14.98 30.38
CA ASN A 166 11.48 16.29 29.94
C ASN A 166 9.95 16.31 29.73
N PRO A 167 9.13 16.26 30.80
CA PRO A 167 7.67 16.20 30.69
C PRO A 167 6.99 17.48 30.16
N ASN A 168 7.72 18.60 29.98
CA ASN A 168 7.16 19.93 29.68
C ASN A 168 7.58 20.53 28.31
N SER A 169 8.00 19.74 27.32
CA SER A 169 8.36 20.27 25.99
C SER A 169 7.17 20.55 25.06
N GLY A 170 5.94 20.57 25.60
CA GLY A 170 4.70 20.70 24.84
C GLY A 170 3.71 21.69 25.47
N GLU A 171 4.18 22.89 25.83
CA GLU A 171 3.34 24.09 25.94
C GLU A 171 3.60 25.04 24.76
#